data_AF-A0A4R8FWC5-F1
#
_entry.id   AF-A0A4R8FWC5-F1
#
_cell.length_a   1.000
_cell.length_b   1.000
_cell.length_c   1.000
_cell.angle_alpha   90.00
_cell.angle_beta   90.00
_cell.angle_gamma   90.00
#
_symmetry.space_group_name_H-M   'P 1'
#
loop_
_entity.id
_entity.type
_entity.pdbx_description
1 polymer ?
#
loop_
_entity_poly.entity_id
_entity_poly.type
_entity_poly.pdbx_seq_one_letter_code
_entity_poly.pdbx_strand_id
1 'polypeptide(L)'
;MSVSASPVAAGAFSEGERAAVYRAIFSRRDVRSQFTDTPVDKDVLMRILTAAHHAPSVGFMQPWNFIIVRDAGVRGRVQAAFADANAEAEAMFGPDRRPLYSSLKLEGILQAPVSICVTCDRARGGPVVLGRTHAPEMDLYSTVCAVQNLWLAARSEGIGVGWVSIFRSGALSEILGLPESVVPVAWLCLGYVEEL
;
A
#
# COMPACT_ATOMS: atom_id res chain seq x y z
N MET A 1 -29.03 14.18 0.30
CA MET A 1 -28.95 14.87 -1.00
C MET A 1 -28.93 13.79 -2.08
N SER A 2 -29.93 13.77 -2.93
CA SER A 2 -30.05 12.82 -4.05
C SER A 2 -28.97 13.16 -5.08
N VAL A 3 -27.99 12.27 -5.27
CA VAL A 3 -27.10 12.35 -6.43
C VAL A 3 -27.89 11.74 -7.58
N SER A 4 -28.45 12.59 -8.45
CA SER A 4 -29.03 12.12 -9.70
C SER A 4 -27.88 11.61 -10.58
N ALA A 5 -27.69 10.30 -10.64
CA ALA A 5 -26.72 9.65 -11.51
C ALA A 5 -27.27 9.59 -12.95
N SER A 6 -27.50 10.75 -13.55
CA SER A 6 -27.70 10.81 -14.99
C SER A 6 -26.36 10.50 -15.67
N PRO A 7 -26.32 9.61 -16.66
CA PRO A 7 -25.12 9.37 -17.44
C PRO A 7 -24.59 10.69 -17.99
N VAL A 8 -23.32 10.98 -17.74
CA VAL A 8 -22.63 12.13 -18.31
C VAL A 8 -21.85 11.65 -19.53
N ALA A 9 -21.74 12.49 -20.57
CA ALA A 9 -20.92 12.17 -21.73
C ALA A 9 -19.46 11.93 -21.29
N ALA A 10 -18.88 10.82 -21.73
CA ALA A 10 -17.50 10.46 -21.46
C ALA A 10 -16.77 10.19 -22.78
N GLY A 11 -15.49 10.52 -22.82
CA GLY A 11 -14.63 10.34 -23.98
C GLY A 11 -13.19 10.12 -23.56
N ALA A 12 -12.30 9.91 -24.54
CA ALA A 12 -10.87 9.87 -24.26
C ALA A 12 -10.41 11.21 -23.67
N PHE A 13 -9.49 11.14 -22.70
CA PHE A 13 -8.78 12.32 -22.24
C PHE A 13 -7.95 12.96 -23.37
N SER A 14 -7.58 14.23 -23.19
CA SER A 14 -6.64 14.90 -24.08
C SER A 14 -5.31 14.14 -24.16
N GLU A 15 -4.51 14.42 -25.20
CA GLU A 15 -3.22 13.77 -25.38
C GLU A 15 -2.28 13.99 -24.18
N GLY A 16 -2.23 15.23 -23.64
CA GLY A 16 -1.43 15.57 -22.47
C GLY A 16 -1.86 14.83 -21.20
N GLU A 17 -3.16 14.77 -20.94
CA GLU A 17 -3.71 14.02 -19.79
C GLU A 17 -3.44 12.52 -19.90
N ARG A 18 -3.64 11.94 -21.10
CA ARG A 18 -3.35 10.52 -21.34
C ARG A 18 -1.86 10.21 -21.18
N ALA A 19 -0.98 11.08 -21.68
CA ALA A 19 0.46 10.96 -21.49
C ALA A 19 0.85 11.03 -20.00
N ALA A 20 0.22 11.90 -19.21
CA ALA A 20 0.45 12.01 -17.77
C ALA A 20 0.04 10.72 -17.02
N VAL A 21 -1.11 10.13 -17.36
CA VAL A 21 -1.55 8.83 -16.79
C VAL A 21 -0.49 7.76 -17.07
N TYR A 22 -0.06 7.60 -18.32
CA TYR A 22 0.96 6.60 -18.68
C TYR A 22 2.32 6.91 -18.06
N ARG A 23 2.70 8.18 -17.91
CA ARG A 23 3.91 8.57 -17.20
C ARG A 23 3.86 8.10 -15.74
N ALA A 24 2.75 8.28 -15.03
CA ALA A 24 2.61 7.79 -13.67
C ALA A 24 2.71 6.25 -13.61
N ILE A 25 2.03 5.55 -14.52
CA ILE A 25 2.02 4.08 -14.58
C ILE A 25 3.42 3.50 -14.87
N PHE A 26 4.13 4.07 -15.84
CA PHE A 26 5.40 3.51 -16.32
C PHE A 26 6.62 3.95 -15.50
N SER A 27 6.56 5.14 -14.89
CA SER A 27 7.71 5.70 -14.15
C SER A 27 7.63 5.51 -12.64
N ARG A 28 6.54 4.95 -12.09
CA ARG A 28 6.53 4.54 -10.68
C ARG A 28 7.53 3.40 -10.47
N ARG A 29 8.20 3.42 -9.32
CA ARG A 29 9.10 2.34 -8.89
C ARG A 29 8.73 1.91 -7.49
N ASP A 30 9.23 0.73 -7.14
CA ASP A 30 9.17 0.18 -5.81
C ASP A 30 10.43 0.57 -5.04
N VAL A 31 10.30 1.62 -4.24
CA VAL A 31 11.44 2.34 -3.65
C VAL A 31 11.85 1.71 -2.33
N ARG A 32 13.16 1.47 -2.16
CA ARG A 32 13.72 0.78 -0.99
C ARG A 32 14.77 1.58 -0.25
N SER A 33 15.57 2.35 -0.99
CA SER A 33 16.78 3.01 -0.46
C SER A 33 16.86 4.51 -0.77
N GLN A 34 15.94 5.04 -1.58
CA GLN A 34 16.02 6.38 -2.16
C GLN A 34 15.15 7.41 -1.42
N PHE A 35 14.59 7.04 -0.26
CA PHE A 35 13.79 7.97 0.54
C PHE A 35 14.70 9.03 1.16
N THR A 36 14.29 10.30 1.07
CA THR A 36 14.91 11.42 1.77
C THR A 36 14.27 11.64 3.13
N ASP A 37 14.94 12.40 4.00
CA ASP A 37 14.44 12.77 5.33
C ASP A 37 13.37 13.87 5.27
N THR A 38 13.03 14.38 4.08
CA THR A 38 12.02 15.43 3.91
C THR A 38 10.67 14.91 4.39
N PRO A 39 10.04 15.56 5.40
CA PRO A 39 8.74 15.13 5.88
C PRO A 39 7.68 15.18 4.78
N VAL A 40 6.82 14.17 4.72
CA VAL A 40 5.64 14.21 3.85
C VAL A 40 4.54 14.98 4.56
N ASP A 41 4.11 16.09 3.96
CA ASP A 41 3.06 16.94 4.51
C ASP A 41 1.71 16.25 4.58
N LYS A 42 0.90 16.66 5.56
CA LYS A 42 -0.45 16.12 5.76
C LYS A 42 -1.31 16.26 4.51
N ASP A 43 -1.26 17.41 3.83
CA ASP A 43 -2.10 17.67 2.67
C ASP A 43 -1.72 16.80 1.47
N VAL A 44 -0.43 16.53 1.28
CA VAL A 44 0.07 15.58 0.28
C VAL A 44 -0.44 14.17 0.59
N LEU A 45 -0.30 13.71 1.84
CA LEU A 45 -0.83 12.42 2.28
C LEU A 45 -2.34 12.33 2.08
N MET A 46 -3.09 13.39 2.36
CA MET A 46 -4.54 13.39 2.17
C MET A 46 -4.93 13.27 0.69
N ARG A 47 -4.21 13.89 -0.25
CA ARG A 47 -4.46 13.69 -1.69
C ARG A 47 -4.20 12.24 -2.11
N ILE A 48 -3.11 11.66 -1.63
CA ILE A 48 -2.74 10.27 -1.88
C ILE A 48 -3.78 9.29 -1.32
N LEU A 49 -4.24 9.49 -0.08
CA LEU A 49 -5.28 8.67 0.56
C LEU A 49 -6.65 8.86 -0.09
N THR A 50 -6.96 10.06 -0.58
CA THR A 50 -8.17 10.33 -1.34
C THR A 50 -8.15 9.52 -2.65
N ALA A 51 -7.02 9.51 -3.38
CA ALA A 51 -6.88 8.68 -4.57
C ALA A 51 -7.07 7.18 -4.28
N ALA A 52 -6.53 6.69 -3.16
CA ALA A 52 -6.73 5.33 -2.70
C ALA A 52 -8.23 5.02 -2.46
N HIS A 53 -8.96 5.95 -1.85
CA HIS A 53 -10.40 5.82 -1.58
C HIS A 53 -11.27 5.79 -2.85
N HIS A 54 -10.77 6.34 -3.97
CA HIS A 54 -11.43 6.29 -5.28
C HIS A 54 -11.23 4.95 -6.03
N ALA A 55 -10.62 3.95 -5.40
CA ALA A 55 -10.51 2.62 -5.99
C ALA A 55 -11.88 1.91 -6.11
N PRO A 56 -12.02 0.96 -7.05
CA PRO A 56 -13.18 0.08 -7.08
C PRO A 56 -13.19 -0.83 -5.84
N SER A 57 -14.38 -1.27 -5.43
CA SER A 57 -14.52 -2.33 -4.43
C SER A 57 -15.74 -3.20 -4.69
N VAL A 58 -15.60 -4.48 -4.36
CA VAL A 58 -16.67 -5.48 -4.47
C VAL A 58 -17.90 -5.02 -3.68
N GLY A 59 -19.06 -4.97 -4.31
CA GLY A 59 -20.30 -4.49 -3.68
C GLY A 59 -20.23 -3.06 -3.13
N PHE A 60 -19.27 -2.24 -3.58
CA PHE A 60 -18.94 -0.94 -2.99
C PHE A 60 -18.68 -1.02 -1.47
N MET A 61 -18.11 -2.15 -1.01
CA MET A 61 -17.84 -2.44 0.40
C MET A 61 -16.82 -1.49 1.04
N GLN A 62 -15.91 -0.94 0.23
CA GLN A 62 -14.82 -0.05 0.66
C GLN A 62 -14.12 -0.58 1.94
N PRO A 63 -13.58 -1.82 1.91
CA PRO A 63 -13.14 -2.55 3.11
C PRO A 63 -11.86 -2.00 3.75
N TRP A 64 -11.16 -1.11 3.06
CA TRP A 64 -9.85 -0.65 3.45
C TRP A 64 -9.86 0.26 4.68
N ASN A 65 -8.78 0.20 5.45
CA ASN A 65 -8.37 1.26 6.37
C ASN A 65 -6.90 1.61 6.12
N PHE A 66 -6.50 2.83 6.48
CA PHE A 66 -5.15 3.33 6.32
C PHE A 66 -4.60 3.78 7.67
N ILE A 67 -3.65 3.03 8.22
CA ILE A 67 -3.01 3.35 9.50
C ILE A 67 -1.68 4.05 9.19
N ILE A 68 -1.63 5.36 9.44
CA ILE A 68 -0.43 6.17 9.23
C ILE A 68 0.50 5.98 10.44
N VAL A 69 1.72 5.51 10.18
CA VAL A 69 2.72 5.25 11.20
C VAL A 69 3.93 6.16 10.99
N ARG A 70 4.10 7.13 11.89
CA ARG A 70 5.29 8.00 11.98
C ARG A 70 6.16 7.68 13.19
N ASP A 71 5.58 7.04 14.21
CA ASP A 71 6.27 6.71 15.44
C ASP A 71 7.47 5.78 15.19
N ALA A 72 8.65 6.22 15.65
CA ALA A 72 9.90 5.50 15.45
C ALA A 72 9.92 4.16 16.21
N GLY A 73 9.27 4.08 17.37
CA GLY A 73 9.18 2.86 18.16
C GLY A 73 8.36 1.78 17.45
N VAL A 74 7.19 2.14 16.91
CA VAL A 74 6.35 1.24 16.10
C VAL A 74 7.10 0.80 14.84
N ARG A 75 7.71 1.73 14.10
CA ARG A 75 8.50 1.39 12.90
C ARG A 75 9.69 0.49 13.21
N GLY A 76 10.35 0.69 14.36
CA GLY A 76 11.41 -0.18 14.88
C GLY A 76 10.91 -1.61 15.11
N ARG A 77 9.75 -1.78 15.77
CA ARG A 77 9.14 -3.11 15.97
C ARG A 77 8.78 -3.79 14.64
N VAL A 78 8.27 -3.04 13.67
CA VAL A 78 7.95 -3.59 12.34
C VAL A 78 9.22 -3.97 11.57
N GLN A 79 10.28 -3.17 11.64
CA GLN A 79 11.56 -3.52 11.03
C GLN A 79 12.18 -4.77 11.66
N ALA A 80 12.09 -4.93 12.98
CA ALA A 80 12.54 -6.15 13.66
C ALA A 80 11.74 -7.38 13.17
N ALA A 81 10.41 -7.27 13.08
CA ALA A 81 9.56 -8.35 12.56
C ALA A 81 9.88 -8.70 11.09
N PHE A 82 10.26 -7.71 10.28
CA PHE A 82 10.79 -7.95 8.93
C PHE A 82 12.12 -8.71 9.00
N ALA A 83 13.06 -8.27 9.83
CA ALA A 83 14.39 -8.86 9.91
C ALA A 83 14.33 -10.35 10.29
N ASP A 84 13.48 -10.70 11.26
CA ASP A 84 13.25 -12.08 11.68
C ASP A 84 12.72 -12.94 10.52
N ALA A 85 11.66 -12.48 9.84
CA ALA A 85 11.07 -13.20 8.71
C ALA A 85 12.00 -13.25 7.49
N ASN A 86 12.83 -12.22 7.28
CA ASN A 86 13.80 -12.16 6.20
C ASN A 86 14.96 -13.14 6.41
N ALA A 87 15.42 -13.33 7.66
CA ALA A 87 16.42 -14.34 8.00
C ALA A 87 15.88 -15.76 7.76
N GLU A 88 14.61 -16.01 8.09
CA GLU A 88 13.94 -17.27 7.74
C GLU A 88 13.88 -17.49 6.22
N ALA A 89 13.46 -16.47 5.47
CA ALA A 89 13.37 -16.54 4.02
C ALA A 89 14.75 -16.78 3.37
N GLU A 90 15.81 -16.13 3.86
CA GLU A 90 17.18 -16.34 3.39
C GLU A 90 17.61 -17.81 3.55
N ALA A 91 17.26 -18.44 4.67
CA ALA A 91 17.57 -19.84 4.94
C ALA A 91 16.87 -20.82 3.97
N MET A 92 15.75 -20.41 3.35
CA MET A 92 15.03 -21.21 2.36
C MET A 92 15.73 -21.23 0.99
N PHE A 93 16.63 -20.29 0.69
CA PHE A 93 17.40 -20.29 -0.55
C PHE A 93 18.63 -21.20 -0.44
N GLY A 94 18.85 -22.01 -1.48
CA GLY A 94 20.06 -22.81 -1.64
C GLY A 94 21.33 -21.95 -1.88
N PRO A 95 22.53 -22.57 -1.83
CA PRO A 95 23.81 -21.86 -1.85
C PRO A 95 24.02 -20.97 -3.08
N ASP A 96 23.43 -21.32 -4.22
CA ASP A 96 23.60 -20.55 -5.47
C ASP A 96 22.78 -19.25 -5.50
N ARG A 97 21.63 -19.22 -4.81
CA ARG A 97 20.69 -18.08 -4.84
C ARG A 97 20.73 -17.22 -3.59
N ARG A 98 21.19 -17.78 -2.48
CA ARG A 98 21.28 -17.07 -1.20
C ARG A 98 22.12 -15.78 -1.30
N PRO A 99 23.33 -15.77 -1.92
CA PRO A 99 24.14 -14.55 -1.99
C PRO A 99 23.43 -13.39 -2.70
N LEU A 100 22.71 -13.70 -3.79
CA LEU A 100 21.90 -12.70 -4.50
C LEU A 100 20.81 -12.16 -3.58
N TYR A 101 20.03 -13.04 -2.94
CA TYR A 101 18.97 -12.63 -2.02
C TYR A 101 19.50 -11.72 -0.90
N SER A 102 20.57 -12.12 -0.22
CA SER A 102 21.16 -11.37 0.90
C SER A 102 21.70 -10.01 0.47
N SER A 103 22.03 -9.81 -0.81
CA SER A 103 22.45 -8.52 -1.35
C SER A 103 21.29 -7.53 -1.61
N LEU A 104 20.04 -8.02 -1.66
CA LEU A 104 18.89 -7.19 -2.00
C LEU A 104 18.46 -6.36 -0.79
N LYS A 105 18.30 -5.04 -1.01
CA LYS A 105 17.55 -4.20 -0.07
C LYS A 105 16.06 -4.34 -0.36
N LEU A 106 15.33 -4.99 0.56
CA LEU A 106 13.93 -5.37 0.39
C LEU A 106 12.94 -4.52 1.21
N GLU A 107 13.45 -3.56 1.97
CA GLU A 107 12.65 -2.66 2.81
C GLU A 107 13.29 -1.27 2.92
N GLY A 108 12.46 -0.31 3.32
CA GLY A 108 12.87 1.05 3.68
C GLY A 108 12.10 1.56 4.90
N ILE A 109 11.72 0.67 5.82
CA ILE A 109 10.83 0.92 6.97
C ILE A 109 11.40 2.02 7.87
N LEU A 110 12.70 1.99 8.15
CA LEU A 110 13.36 2.98 9.01
C LEU A 110 13.86 4.21 8.25
N GLN A 111 14.09 4.10 6.94
CA GLN A 111 14.51 5.23 6.12
C GLN A 111 13.33 6.13 5.73
N ALA A 112 12.20 5.55 5.34
CA ALA A 112 11.04 6.32 4.89
C ALA A 112 10.44 7.14 6.05
N PRO A 113 10.20 8.45 5.89
CA PRO A 113 9.71 9.31 6.97
C PRO A 113 8.31 8.92 7.47
N VAL A 114 7.52 8.20 6.68
CA VAL A 114 6.20 7.70 7.07
C VAL A 114 5.94 6.33 6.46
N SER A 115 5.25 5.47 7.21
CA SER A 115 4.70 4.22 6.70
C SER A 115 3.17 4.23 6.76
N ILE A 116 2.53 3.46 5.89
CA ILE A 116 1.09 3.21 5.93
C ILE A 116 0.87 1.70 5.96
N CYS A 117 0.23 1.22 7.02
CA CYS A 117 -0.35 -0.13 7.00
C CYS A 117 -1.74 -0.04 6.39
N VAL A 118 -1.90 -0.61 5.21
CA VAL A 118 -3.20 -0.73 4.54
C VAL A 118 -3.83 -2.04 4.97
N THR A 119 -5.02 -1.98 5.58
CA THR A 119 -5.72 -3.15 6.10
C THR A 119 -7.05 -3.37 5.38
N CYS A 120 -7.59 -4.58 5.47
CA CYS A 120 -8.91 -4.95 4.98
C CYS A 120 -9.76 -5.43 6.17
N ASP A 121 -10.86 -4.74 6.44
CA ASP A 121 -11.87 -5.16 7.41
C ASP A 121 -12.80 -6.20 6.77
N ARG A 122 -12.57 -7.46 7.12
CA ARG A 122 -13.30 -8.62 6.58
C ARG A 122 -14.76 -8.65 7.02
N ALA A 123 -15.14 -7.89 8.05
CA ALA A 123 -16.52 -7.81 8.55
C ALA A 123 -17.31 -6.61 7.99
N ARG A 124 -16.67 -5.68 7.26
CA ARG A 124 -17.35 -4.49 6.73
C ARG A 124 -18.43 -4.86 5.72
N GLY A 125 -19.53 -4.10 5.71
CA GLY A 125 -20.67 -4.36 4.83
C GLY A 125 -21.64 -5.44 5.35
N GLY A 126 -21.40 -5.99 6.55
CA GLY A 126 -22.30 -6.94 7.20
C GLY A 126 -22.03 -8.41 6.82
N PRO A 127 -22.93 -9.33 7.20
CA PRO A 127 -22.69 -10.77 7.08
C PRO A 127 -22.62 -11.26 5.62
N VAL A 128 -23.26 -10.56 4.69
CA VAL A 128 -23.27 -10.90 3.26
C VAL A 128 -23.00 -9.64 2.45
N VAL A 129 -22.01 -9.71 1.57
CA VAL A 129 -21.60 -8.61 0.69
C VAL A 129 -21.76 -9.04 -0.77
N LEU A 130 -22.38 -8.17 -1.58
CA LEU A 130 -22.52 -8.39 -3.02
C LEU A 130 -21.16 -8.66 -3.65
N GLY A 131 -21.05 -9.74 -4.42
CA GLY A 131 -19.82 -10.14 -5.11
C GLY A 131 -18.82 -10.92 -4.26
N ARG A 132 -19.06 -11.10 -2.95
CA ARG A 132 -18.18 -11.86 -2.04
C ARG A 132 -18.73 -13.25 -1.67
N THR A 133 -19.91 -13.62 -2.15
CA THR A 133 -20.61 -14.85 -1.72
C THR A 133 -19.92 -16.15 -2.18
N HIS A 134 -19.23 -16.14 -3.32
CA HIS A 134 -18.52 -17.30 -3.87
C HIS A 134 -17.00 -17.09 -3.97
N ALA A 135 -16.52 -15.87 -3.70
CA ALA A 135 -15.11 -15.49 -3.73
C ALA A 135 -14.82 -14.60 -2.50
N PRO A 136 -14.56 -15.20 -1.33
CA PRO A 136 -14.42 -14.48 -0.06
C PRO A 136 -13.26 -13.47 -0.03
N GLU A 137 -12.29 -13.61 -0.92
CA GLU A 137 -11.09 -12.78 -1.06
C GLU A 137 -11.29 -11.47 -1.86
N MET A 138 -12.47 -11.26 -2.45
CA MET A 138 -12.74 -10.06 -3.27
C MET A 138 -12.61 -8.73 -2.50
N ASP A 139 -12.73 -8.76 -1.18
CA ASP A 139 -12.48 -7.61 -0.30
C ASP A 139 -10.98 -7.28 -0.19
N LEU A 140 -10.12 -8.30 -0.12
CA LEU A 140 -8.67 -8.15 -0.19
C LEU A 140 -8.25 -7.56 -1.54
N TYR A 141 -8.81 -8.07 -2.64
CA TYR A 141 -8.50 -7.56 -3.99
C TYR A 141 -8.94 -6.10 -4.18
N SER A 142 -10.11 -5.75 -3.62
CA SER A 142 -10.57 -4.35 -3.55
C SER A 142 -9.53 -3.46 -2.83
N THR A 143 -8.96 -3.95 -1.73
CA THR A 143 -7.93 -3.24 -0.97
C THR A 143 -6.63 -3.06 -1.77
N VAL A 144 -6.23 -4.06 -2.58
CA VAL A 144 -5.07 -3.93 -3.47
C VAL A 144 -5.30 -2.87 -4.55
N CYS A 145 -6.52 -2.71 -5.07
CA CYS A 145 -6.83 -1.61 -5.99
C CYS A 145 -6.61 -0.23 -5.34
N ALA A 146 -6.97 -0.07 -4.06
CA ALA A 146 -6.69 1.14 -3.30
C ALA A 146 -5.18 1.40 -3.15
N VAL A 147 -4.39 0.35 -2.89
CA VAL A 147 -2.93 0.44 -2.85
C VAL A 147 -2.35 0.88 -4.19
N GLN A 148 -2.86 0.36 -5.32
CA GLN A 148 -2.34 0.74 -6.63
C GLN A 148 -2.68 2.20 -7.00
N ASN A 149 -3.89 2.68 -6.69
CA ASN A 149 -4.22 4.10 -6.86
C ASN A 149 -3.33 5.00 -6.00
N LEU A 150 -3.10 4.61 -4.74
CA LEU A 150 -2.18 5.27 -3.82
C LEU A 150 -0.78 5.41 -4.44
N TRP A 151 -0.26 4.33 -5.01
CA TRP A 151 1.08 4.29 -5.59
C TRP A 151 1.22 5.22 -6.80
N LEU A 152 0.22 5.25 -7.69
CA LEU A 152 0.22 6.12 -8.87
C LEU A 152 0.07 7.60 -8.49
N ALA A 153 -0.80 7.91 -7.53
CA ALA A 153 -0.95 9.25 -7.00
C ALA A 153 0.34 9.73 -6.31
N ALA A 154 0.95 8.89 -5.47
CA ALA A 154 2.22 9.19 -4.84
C ALA A 154 3.31 9.53 -5.88
N ARG A 155 3.40 8.74 -6.96
CA ARG A 155 4.34 9.05 -8.06
C ARG A 155 4.10 10.42 -8.67
N SER A 156 2.84 10.84 -8.85
CA SER A 156 2.52 12.17 -9.38
C SER A 156 2.91 13.32 -8.43
N GLU A 157 2.96 13.06 -7.13
CA GLU A 157 3.35 14.00 -6.07
C GLU A 157 4.87 14.02 -5.81
N GLY A 158 5.66 13.23 -6.55
CA GLY A 158 7.10 13.07 -6.28
C GLY A 158 7.40 12.22 -5.03
N ILE A 159 6.43 11.44 -4.57
CA ILE A 159 6.56 10.53 -3.43
C ILE A 159 6.88 9.13 -3.94
N GLY A 160 8.01 8.58 -3.48
CA GLY A 160 8.33 7.17 -3.62
C GLY A 160 7.45 6.32 -2.72
N VAL A 161 7.14 5.11 -3.16
CA VAL A 161 6.43 4.11 -2.35
C VAL A 161 7.15 2.78 -2.48
N GLY A 162 7.30 2.07 -1.36
CA GLY A 162 7.80 0.70 -1.35
C GLY A 162 6.94 -0.25 -0.53
N TRP A 163 6.57 -1.40 -1.09
CA TRP A 163 5.73 -2.39 -0.40
C TRP A 163 6.58 -3.42 0.33
N VAL A 164 6.46 -3.56 1.64
CA VAL A 164 7.11 -4.64 2.40
C VAL A 164 6.09 -5.72 2.76
N SER A 165 6.39 -6.99 2.46
CA SER A 165 5.50 -8.13 2.70
C SER A 165 6.19 -9.32 3.36
N ILE A 166 7.47 -9.20 3.71
CA ILE A 166 8.24 -10.27 4.34
C ILE A 166 8.02 -10.16 5.85
N PHE A 167 6.94 -10.79 6.31
CA PHE A 167 6.55 -10.85 7.72
C PHE A 167 5.97 -12.22 8.03
N ARG A 168 6.08 -12.66 9.29
CA ARG A 168 5.27 -13.78 9.78
C ARG A 168 3.79 -13.37 9.78
N SER A 169 2.91 -14.35 9.56
CA SER A 169 1.47 -14.15 9.69
C SER A 169 1.12 -13.62 11.08
N GLY A 170 0.27 -12.60 11.16
CA GLY A 170 -0.16 -11.98 12.42
C GLY A 170 0.76 -10.93 13.03
N ALA A 171 2.05 -10.88 12.66
CA ALA A 171 3.03 -9.97 13.29
C ALA A 171 2.61 -8.50 13.22
N LEU A 172 2.16 -8.03 12.06
CA LEU A 172 1.66 -6.66 11.90
C LEU A 172 0.36 -6.41 12.70
N SER A 173 -0.51 -7.42 12.79
CA SER A 173 -1.74 -7.33 13.58
C SER A 173 -1.46 -7.15 15.06
N GLU A 174 -0.51 -7.92 15.60
CA GLU A 174 -0.08 -7.82 17.00
C GLU A 174 0.59 -6.48 17.31
N ILE A 175 1.53 -6.05 16.45
CA ILE A 175 2.26 -4.78 16.64
C ILE A 175 1.31 -3.59 16.69
N LEU A 176 0.29 -3.59 15.84
CA LEU A 176 -0.67 -2.49 15.68
C LEU A 176 -1.95 -2.65 16.51
N GLY A 177 -2.13 -3.78 17.20
CA GLY A 177 -3.33 -4.06 18.00
C GLY A 177 -4.61 -4.14 17.15
N LEU A 178 -4.55 -4.81 15.99
CA LEU A 178 -5.68 -4.89 15.07
C LEU A 178 -6.78 -5.82 15.61
N PRO A 179 -8.06 -5.47 15.40
CA PRO A 179 -9.17 -6.40 15.64
C PRO A 179 -9.04 -7.68 14.81
N GLU A 180 -9.60 -8.79 15.28
CA GLU A 180 -9.53 -10.10 14.60
C GLU A 180 -10.07 -10.06 13.17
N SER A 181 -11.11 -9.27 12.90
CA SER A 181 -11.69 -9.13 11.57
C SER A 181 -10.86 -8.26 10.62
N VAL A 182 -9.81 -7.60 11.09
CA VAL A 182 -9.02 -6.65 10.30
C VAL A 182 -7.66 -7.24 10.00
N VAL A 183 -7.41 -7.50 8.71
CA VAL A 183 -6.15 -8.11 8.27
C VAL A 183 -5.26 -7.09 7.56
N PRO A 184 -3.95 -7.05 7.83
CA PRO A 184 -2.99 -6.30 7.04
C PRO A 184 -2.95 -6.80 5.59
N VAL A 185 -3.01 -5.89 4.63
CA VAL A 185 -2.84 -6.19 3.20
C VAL A 185 -1.48 -5.71 2.71
N ALA A 186 -1.07 -4.49 3.07
CA ALA A 186 0.22 -3.92 2.67
C ALA A 186 0.87 -3.13 3.80
N TRP A 187 2.18 -3.25 3.96
CA TRP A 187 2.99 -2.26 4.65
C TRP A 187 3.71 -1.42 3.60
N LEU A 188 3.38 -0.14 3.53
CA LEU A 188 3.95 0.78 2.54
C LEU A 188 4.90 1.75 3.23
N CYS A 189 6.11 1.89 2.69
CA CYS A 189 7.07 2.93 3.04
C CYS A 189 6.91 4.11 2.08
N LEU A 190 6.73 5.33 2.57
CA LEU A 190 6.54 6.52 1.74
C LEU A 190 7.51 7.65 2.14
N GLY A 191 8.00 8.37 1.14
CA GLY A 191 8.87 9.53 1.33
C GLY A 191 9.18 10.21 0.01
N TYR A 192 9.69 11.44 0.07
CA TYR A 192 10.24 12.09 -1.12
C TYR A 192 11.47 11.32 -1.63
N VAL A 193 11.68 11.42 -2.94
CA VAL A 193 12.79 10.80 -3.66
C VAL A 193 13.38 11.80 -4.64
N GLU A 194 14.70 11.81 -4.77
CA GLU A 194 15.39 12.62 -5.79
C GLU A 194 15.66 11.80 -7.06
N GLU A 195 15.77 10.47 -6.92
CA GLU A 195 16.06 9.52 -7.99
C GLU A 195 15.19 8.25 -7.84
N LEU A 196 14.78 7.64 -8.97
CA LEU A 196 13.90 6.47 -9.06
C LEU A 196 14.49 5.37 -9.96
#